data_AF-A0A952A748-F1
#
_entry.id   AF-A0A952A748-F1
#
_cell.length_a   1.000
_cell.length_b   1.000
_cell.length_c   1.000
_cell.angle_alpha   90.00
_cell.angle_beta   90.00
_cell.angle_gamma   90.00
#
_symmetry.space_group_name_H-M   'P 1'
#
loop_
_entity.id
_entity.type
_entity.pdbx_description
1 polymer ?
#
loop_
_entity_poly.entity_id
_entity_poly.type
_entity_poly.pdbx_seq_one_letter_code
_entity_poly.pdbx_strand_id
1 'polypeptide(L)'
;MIVAYVAAIAYAAAIVLKGTVPDARALPAVVERGTALDWLLRLTAALLVWRLAMRMLFTGRQHGPVEALRALPRAFVANFVNFLAALRACRRYVRSLVSKTPPVWEKTAHRFPQTAADE
;
A
#
# COMPACT_ATOMS: atom_id res chain seq x y z
N MET A 1 4.92 1.76 -4.02
CA MET A 1 3.56 1.88 -3.43
C MET A 1 3.46 2.98 -2.38
N ILE A 2 4.33 3.03 -1.36
CA ILE A 2 4.29 4.10 -0.33
C ILE A 2 4.43 5.49 -0.96
N VAL A 3 5.37 5.68 -1.90
CA VAL A 3 5.54 6.96 -2.62
C VAL A 3 4.25 7.40 -3.32
N ALA A 4 3.49 6.47 -3.91
CA ALA A 4 2.22 6.79 -4.56
C ALA A 4 1.13 7.17 -3.56
N TYR A 5 1.09 6.54 -2.37
CA TYR A 5 0.18 6.96 -1.29
C TYR A 5 0.56 8.32 -0.72
N VAL A 6 1.84 8.55 -0.45
CA VAL A 6 2.35 9.85 0.03
C VAL A 6 2.07 10.94 -0.99
N ALA A 7 2.33 10.68 -2.28
CA ALA A 7 2.01 11.61 -3.36
C ALA A 7 0.51 11.88 -3.48
N ALA A 8 -0.34 10.84 -3.41
CA ALA A 8 -1.79 10.99 -3.47
C ALA A 8 -2.35 11.77 -2.25
N ILE A 9 -1.84 11.48 -1.04
CA ILE A 9 -2.22 12.19 0.19
C ILE A 9 -1.73 13.64 0.15
N ALA A 10 -0.48 13.87 -0.25
CA ALA A 10 0.08 15.23 -0.39
C ALA A 10 -0.67 16.04 -1.46
N TYR A 11 -1.05 15.42 -2.58
CA TYR A 11 -1.85 16.05 -3.63
C TYR A 11 -3.26 16.38 -3.15
N ALA A 12 -3.93 15.45 -2.46
CA ALA A 12 -5.24 15.69 -1.85
C ALA A 12 -5.18 16.80 -0.78
N ALA A 13 -4.17 16.78 0.08
CA ALA A 13 -3.93 17.82 1.07
C ALA A 13 -3.66 19.19 0.43
N ALA A 14 -2.90 19.25 -0.67
CA ALA A 14 -2.66 20.46 -1.43
C ALA A 14 -3.94 21.04 -2.06
N ILE A 15 -4.86 20.19 -2.53
CA ILE A 15 -6.18 20.63 -3.02
C ILE A 15 -7.01 21.24 -1.89
N VAL A 16 -7.07 20.56 -0.74
CA VAL A 16 -7.83 21.04 0.43
C VAL A 16 -7.26 22.35 0.95
N LEU A 17 -5.94 22.45 1.11
CA LEU A 17 -5.26 23.64 1.62
C LEU A 17 -5.46 24.86 0.69
N LYS A 18 -5.39 24.66 -0.64
CA LYS A 18 -5.68 25.72 -1.63
C LYS A 18 -7.17 26.11 -1.70
N GLY A 19 -8.06 25.23 -1.23
CA GLY A 19 -9.50 25.49 -1.13
C GLY A 19 -9.89 26.26 0.13
N THR A 20 -9.22 26.02 1.25
CA THR A 20 -9.58 26.59 2.57
C THR A 20 -8.78 27.83 2.96
N VAL A 21 -7.54 27.98 2.48
CA VAL A 21 -6.66 29.11 2.83
C VAL A 21 -6.48 30.02 1.61
N PRO A 22 -6.95 31.29 1.65
CA PRO A 22 -6.82 32.23 0.54
C PRO A 22 -5.35 32.48 0.13
N ASP A 23 -4.46 32.53 1.12
CA ASP A 23 -3.02 32.79 0.98
C ASP A 23 -2.24 31.63 0.34
N ALA A 24 -2.75 30.40 0.45
CA ALA A 24 -2.13 29.21 -0.13
C ALA A 24 -2.29 29.12 -1.66
N ARG A 25 -3.12 30.00 -2.26
CA ARG A 25 -3.28 30.09 -3.73
C ARG A 25 -2.03 30.63 -4.44
N ALA A 26 -1.19 31.40 -3.73
CA ALA A 26 0.05 31.96 -4.26
C ALA A 26 1.19 30.92 -4.37
N LEU A 27 1.05 29.75 -3.75
CA LEU A 27 2.05 28.68 -3.85
C LEU A 27 2.09 28.11 -5.28
N PRO A 28 3.29 27.93 -5.87
CA PRO A 28 3.44 27.39 -7.20
C PRO A 28 2.71 26.05 -7.32
N ALA A 29 2.11 25.80 -8.49
CA ALA A 29 1.42 24.55 -8.74
C ALA A 29 2.46 23.41 -8.76
N VAL A 30 2.45 22.55 -7.73
CA VAL A 30 3.31 21.35 -7.68
C VAL A 30 3.05 20.45 -8.89
N VAL A 31 1.82 20.48 -9.41
CA VAL A 31 1.42 19.84 -10.67
C VAL A 31 0.52 20.82 -11.43
N GLU A 32 0.88 21.15 -12.66
CA GLU A 32 0.05 21.96 -13.55
C GLU A 32 -1.20 21.17 -13.98
N ARG A 33 -2.37 21.81 -13.86
CA ARG A 33 -3.65 21.19 -14.23
C ARG A 33 -3.67 20.93 -15.73
N GLY A 34 -4.15 19.75 -16.13
CA GLY A 34 -4.25 19.37 -17.54
C GLY A 34 -3.00 18.73 -18.14
N THR A 35 -1.89 18.66 -17.40
CA THR A 35 -0.73 17.87 -17.80
C THR A 35 -1.03 16.36 -17.75
N ALA A 36 -0.27 15.56 -18.48
CA ALA A 36 -0.36 14.10 -18.42
C ALA A 36 -0.14 13.56 -16.99
N LEU A 37 0.70 14.24 -16.20
CA LEU A 37 0.94 13.92 -14.80
C LEU A 37 -0.32 14.11 -13.94
N ASP A 38 -1.07 15.21 -14.13
CA ASP A 38 -2.34 15.49 -13.44
C ASP A 38 -3.37 14.38 -13.73
N TRP A 39 -3.52 14.01 -15.01
CA TRP A 39 -4.40 12.92 -15.41
C TRP A 39 -3.99 11.57 -14.80
N LEU A 40 -2.70 11.26 -14.80
CA LEU A 40 -2.18 10.01 -14.26
C LEU A 40 -2.37 9.92 -12.74
N LEU A 41 -2.15 11.03 -12.02
CA LEU A 41 -2.42 11.16 -10.58
C LEU A 41 -3.91 10.93 -10.27
N ARG A 42 -4.80 11.59 -11.01
CA ARG A 42 -6.26 11.44 -10.84
C ARG A 42 -6.73 10.02 -11.12
N LEU A 43 -6.27 9.43 -12.21
CA LEU A 43 -6.59 8.04 -12.56
C LEU A 43 -6.09 7.08 -11.48
N THR A 44 -4.85 7.26 -11.02
CA THR A 44 -4.26 6.42 -9.97
C THR A 44 -5.03 6.56 -8.65
N ALA A 45 -5.44 7.78 -8.29
CA ALA A 45 -6.26 8.02 -7.11
C ALA A 45 -7.65 7.38 -7.25
N ALA A 46 -8.30 7.49 -8.42
CA ALA A 46 -9.59 6.86 -8.70
C ALA A 46 -9.50 5.32 -8.59
N LEU A 47 -8.48 4.71 -9.18
CA LEU A 47 -8.23 3.26 -9.10
C LEU A 47 -7.93 2.80 -7.67
N LEU A 48 -7.23 3.64 -6.88
CA LEU A 48 -6.98 3.37 -5.47
C LEU A 48 -8.28 3.36 -4.66
N VAL A 49 -9.14 4.36 -4.86
CA VAL A 49 -10.45 4.45 -4.21
C VAL A 49 -11.32 3.26 -4.61
N TRP A 50 -11.38 2.92 -5.89
CA TRP A 50 -12.10 1.75 -6.39
C TRP A 50 -11.65 0.45 -5.71
N ARG A 51 -10.34 0.24 -5.59
CA ARG A 51 -9.76 -0.93 -4.91
C ARG A 51 -10.16 -0.99 -3.44
N LEU A 52 -10.11 0.14 -2.73
CA LEU A 52 -10.52 0.22 -1.32
C LEU A 52 -12.02 -0.04 -1.17
N ALA A 53 -12.85 0.55 -2.03
CA ALA A 53 -14.30 0.37 -2.05
C ALA A 53 -14.66 -1.10 -2.26
N MET A 54 -14.07 -1.77 -3.26
CA MET A 54 -14.29 -3.20 -3.49
C MET A 54 -13.89 -4.03 -2.27
N ARG A 55 -12.73 -3.74 -1.65
CA ARG A 55 -12.28 -4.46 -0.45
C ARG A 55 -13.21 -4.26 0.74
N MET A 56 -13.69 -3.04 0.96
CA MET A 56 -14.66 -2.74 2.02
C MET A 56 -16.01 -3.41 1.75
N LEU A 57 -16.47 -3.42 0.49
CA LEU A 57 -17.73 -4.04 0.11
C LEU A 57 -17.73 -5.55 0.37
N PHE A 58 -16.71 -6.27 -0.09
CA PHE A 58 -16.61 -7.71 0.13
C PHE A 58 -16.40 -8.05 1.62
N THR A 59 -15.55 -7.31 2.31
CA THR A 59 -15.31 -7.52 3.75
C THR A 59 -16.59 -7.24 4.56
N GLY A 60 -17.30 -6.17 4.22
CA GLY A 60 -18.54 -5.76 4.87
C GLY A 60 -19.70 -6.72 4.63
N ARG A 61 -19.81 -7.31 3.44
CA ARG A 61 -20.82 -8.34 3.17
C ARG A 61 -20.61 -9.62 3.96
N GLN A 62 -19.36 -9.99 4.24
CA GLN A 62 -19.05 -11.25 4.90
C GLN A 62 -18.95 -11.13 6.44
N HIS A 63 -18.48 -10.00 6.96
CA HIS A 63 -18.19 -9.82 8.40
C HIS A 63 -18.94 -8.65 9.04
N GLY A 64 -19.75 -7.91 8.28
CA GLY A 64 -20.50 -6.77 8.76
C GLY A 64 -19.79 -5.42 8.59
N PRO A 65 -20.51 -4.30 8.83
CA PRO A 65 -20.04 -2.95 8.52
C PRO A 65 -18.87 -2.48 9.40
N VAL A 66 -18.75 -2.97 10.63
CA VAL A 66 -17.63 -2.64 11.53
C VAL A 66 -16.31 -3.20 10.99
N GLU A 67 -16.33 -4.44 10.49
CA GLU A 67 -15.19 -5.06 9.82
C GLU A 67 -14.85 -4.38 8.48
N ALA A 68 -15.84 -3.80 7.80
CA ALA A 68 -15.61 -3.00 6.60
C ALA A 68 -14.75 -1.76 6.93
N LEU A 69 -15.02 -1.07 8.05
CA LEU A 69 -14.21 0.07 8.49
C LEU A 69 -12.79 -0.37 8.88
N ARG A 70 -12.63 -1.53 9.52
CA ARG A 70 -11.32 -2.12 9.86
C ARG A 70 -10.50 -2.54 8.62
N ALA A 71 -11.13 -2.72 7.47
CA ALA A 71 -10.42 -3.05 6.23
C ALA A 71 -9.53 -1.90 5.71
N LEU A 72 -9.86 -0.64 6.03
CA LEU A 72 -9.07 0.55 5.70
C LEU A 72 -7.71 0.57 6.41
N PRO A 73 -7.61 0.58 7.76
CA PRO A 73 -6.33 0.55 8.45
C PRO A 73 -5.56 -0.73 8.11
N ARG A 74 -6.24 -1.86 7.92
CA ARG A 74 -5.62 -3.11 7.47
C ARG A 74 -4.96 -3.00 6.09
N ALA A 75 -5.52 -2.20 5.16
CA ALA A 75 -4.90 -1.96 3.86
C ALA A 75 -3.59 -1.17 3.98
N PHE A 76 -3.57 -0.17 4.86
CA PHE A 76 -2.39 0.63 5.12
C PHE A 76 -1.29 -0.20 5.78
N VAL A 77 -1.61 -0.92 6.86
CA VAL A 77 -0.68 -1.78 7.59
C VAL A 77 -0.11 -2.87 6.68
N ALA A 78 -0.94 -3.54 5.87
CA ALA A 78 -0.47 -4.57 4.94
C ALA A 78 0.51 -4.02 3.89
N ASN A 79 0.25 -2.82 3.35
CA ASN A 79 1.18 -2.16 2.43
C ASN A 79 2.51 -1.80 3.10
N PHE A 80 2.45 -1.32 4.34
CA PHE A 80 3.64 -0.99 5.11
C PHE A 80 4.50 -2.23 5.40
N VAL A 81 3.87 -3.33 5.83
CA VAL A 81 4.56 -4.63 6.03
C VAL A 81 5.19 -5.12 4.72
N ASN A 82 4.49 -5.04 3.59
CA ASN A 82 5.06 -5.43 2.29
C ASN A 82 6.28 -4.59 1.92
N PHE A 83 6.26 -3.28 2.20
CA PHE A 83 7.42 -2.43 1.96
C PHE A 83 8.61 -2.81 2.83
N LEU A 84 8.40 -3.05 4.13
CA LEU A 84 9.46 -3.51 5.02
C LEU A 84 10.00 -4.89 4.61
N ALA A 85 9.12 -5.79 4.17
CA ALA A 85 9.50 -7.09 3.63
C ALA A 85 10.36 -6.94 2.38
N ALA A 86 9.99 -6.04 1.46
CA ALA A 86 10.78 -5.74 0.27
C ALA A 86 12.16 -5.16 0.62
N LEU A 87 12.23 -4.19 1.55
CA LEU A 87 13.51 -3.66 2.03
C LEU A 87 14.38 -4.74 2.67
N ARG A 88 13.79 -5.61 3.47
CA ARG A 88 14.49 -6.75 4.08
C ARG A 88 15.01 -7.71 3.01
N ALA A 89 14.21 -8.02 1.99
CA ALA A 89 14.62 -8.86 0.87
C ALA A 89 15.76 -8.21 0.07
N CYS A 90 15.66 -6.92 -0.26
CA CYS A 90 16.73 -6.17 -0.93
C CYS A 90 18.03 -6.19 -0.11
N ARG A 91 17.96 -5.96 1.21
CA ARG A 91 19.15 -6.03 2.08
C ARG A 91 19.77 -7.43 2.09
N ARG A 92 18.94 -8.48 2.15
CA ARG A 92 19.41 -9.88 2.04
C ARG A 92 20.10 -10.13 0.69
N TYR A 93 19.53 -9.64 -0.40
CA TYR A 93 20.08 -9.79 -1.75
C TYR A 93 21.40 -9.03 -1.96
N VAL A 94 21.49 -7.78 -1.51
CA VAL A 94 22.74 -7.01 -1.56
C VAL A 94 23.82 -7.69 -0.72
N ARG A 95 23.47 -8.20 0.47
CA ARG A 95 24.42 -8.95 1.30
C ARG A 95 24.88 -10.25 0.63
N SER A 96 23.99 -10.97 -0.08
CA SER A 96 24.38 -12.18 -0.82
C SER A 96 25.32 -11.87 -2.00
N LEU A 97 25.12 -10.74 -2.68
CA LEU A 97 26.03 -10.27 -3.73
C LEU A 97 27.43 -9.95 -3.18
N VAL A 98 27.50 -9.20 -2.07
CA VAL A 98 28.77 -8.83 -1.44
C VAL A 98 29.51 -10.05 -0.88
N SER A 99 28.77 -10.97 -0.24
CA SER A 99 29.37 -12.15 0.41
C SER A 99 29.62 -13.30 -0.56
N LYS A 100 29.21 -13.18 -1.84
CA LYS A 100 29.18 -14.26 -2.85
C LYS A 100 28.49 -15.56 -2.42
N THR A 101 27.75 -15.52 -1.32
CA THR A 101 26.98 -16.66 -0.81
C THR A 101 25.66 -16.73 -1.58
N PRO A 102 25.31 -17.87 -2.20
CA PRO A 102 24.06 -18.00 -2.91
C PRO A 102 22.87 -17.77 -1.96
N PRO A 103 21.82 -17.05 -2.40
CA PRO A 103 20.63 -16.84 -1.58
C PRO A 103 19.97 -18.19 -1.28
N VAL A 104 19.85 -18.51 0.01
CA VAL A 104 19.22 -19.75 0.48
C VAL A 104 17.72 -19.65 0.23
N TRP A 105 17.18 -20.63 -0.50
CA TRP A 105 15.74 -20.78 -0.67
C TRP A 105 15.13 -21.33 0.63
N GLU A 106 14.57 -20.44 1.45
CA GLU A 106 13.81 -20.82 2.66
C GLU A 106 12.46 -21.41 2.24
N LYS A 107 12.38 -22.74 2.09
CA LYS A 107 11.10 -23.44 1.88
C LYS A 107 10.30 -23.39 3.18
N THR A 108 9.02 -22.97 3.12
CA THR A 108 8.12 -23.02 4.27
C THR A 108 8.04 -24.44 4.82
N ALA A 109 8.38 -24.62 6.10
CA ALA A 109 8.28 -25.92 6.75
C ALA A 109 6.80 -26.31 6.90
N HIS A 110 6.39 -27.39 6.23
CA HIS A 110 5.07 -27.96 6.42
C HIS A 110 5.05 -28.76 7.72
N ARG A 111 4.26 -28.31 8.68
CA ARG A 111 3.81 -29.15 9.80
C ARG A 111 2.62 -29.94 9.31
N PHE A 112 2.82 -31.24 9.09
CA PHE A 112 1.71 -32.15 8.87
C PHE A 112 1.06 -32.46 10.23
N PRO A 113 -0.28 -32.56 10.30
CA PRO A 113 -0.94 -33.08 11.50
C PRO A 113 -0.43 -34.50 11.75
N GLN A 114 -0.04 -34.78 12.99
CA GLN A 114 0.31 -36.13 13.41
C GLN A 114 -0.99 -36.94 13.41
N THR A 115 -1.10 -37.91 12.51
CA THR A 115 -2.19 -38.88 12.56
C THR A 115 -1.99 -39.68 13.85
N ALA A 116 -2.76 -39.37 14.88
CA ALA A 116 -2.94 -40.27 16.02
C ALA A 116 -3.79 -41.45 15.53
N ALA A 117 -3.14 -42.44 14.93
CA ALA A 117 -3.77 -43.70 14.57
C ALA A 117 -2.70 -44.80 14.57
N ASP A 118 -2.29 -45.19 15.78
CA ASP A 118 -1.65 -46.46 16.07
C ASP A 118 -2.05 -46.84 17.51
N GLU A 119 -3.26 -47.36 17.68
CA GLU A 119 -3.65 -48.32 18.73
C GLU A 119 -4.63 -49.35 18.12
#